data_AF-R9IQ24-F1
#
_entry.id   AF-R9IQ24-F1
#
_cell.length_a   1.000
_cell.length_b   1.000
_cell.length_c   1.000
_cell.angle_alpha   90.00
_cell.angle_beta   90.00
_cell.angle_gamma   90.00
#
_symmetry.space_group_name_H-M   'P 1'
#
loop_
_entity.id
_entity.type
_entity.pdbx_description
1 polymer ?
#
loop_
_entity_poly.entity_id
_entity_poly.type
_entity_poly.pdbx_seq_one_letter_code
_entity_poly.pdbx_strand_id
1 'polypeptide(L)'
;MSEGYAMESIIEEICQMLGKDFNVKDEITEDKQKLPLTSFFFGLNAAQLYQLLMAVEEKYNIYFAVSEIEKNGFGTVEEIARLVHLNL
;
A
#
# COMPACT_ATOMS: atom_id res chain seq x y z
N MET A 1 -3.08 -17.45 18.33
CA MET A 1 -1.97 -17.76 17.41
C MET A 1 -2.04 -16.69 16.35
N SER A 2 -1.19 -15.67 16.43
CA SER A 2 -1.10 -14.64 15.39
C SER A 2 -0.36 -15.27 14.21
N GLU A 3 -1.10 -15.66 13.19
CA GLU A 3 -0.52 -15.88 11.87
C GLU A 3 0.00 -14.51 11.42
N GLY A 4 1.30 -14.27 11.59
CA GLY A 4 1.91 -13.06 11.05
C GLY A 4 1.72 -13.08 9.54
N TYR A 5 1.06 -12.06 9.00
CA TYR A 5 0.89 -11.93 7.56
C TYR A 5 2.28 -11.87 6.90
N ALA A 6 2.52 -12.78 5.95
CA ALA A 6 3.73 -12.72 5.13
C ALA A 6 3.71 -11.42 4.31
N MET A 7 4.85 -10.75 4.21
CA MET A 7 5.01 -9.50 3.46
C MET A 7 4.49 -9.64 2.01
N GLU A 8 4.75 -10.78 1.38
CA GLU A 8 4.28 -11.12 0.04
C GLU A 8 2.75 -11.08 -0.07
N SER A 9 2.04 -11.61 0.93
CA SER A 9 0.57 -11.58 0.96
C SER A 9 0.01 -10.16 1.10
N ILE A 10 0.66 -9.31 1.91
CA ILE A 10 0.27 -7.89 2.06
C ILE A 10 0.45 -7.15 0.73
N ILE A 11 1.57 -7.38 0.05
CA ILE A 11 1.86 -6.79 -1.27
C ILE A 11 0.80 -7.22 -2.28
N GLU A 12 0.52 -8.53 -2.39
CA GLU A 12 -0.51 -9.04 -3.31
C GLU A 12 -1.87 -8.40 -3.05
N GLU A 13 -2.24 -8.24 -1.79
CA GLU A 13 -3.50 -7.62 -1.40
C GLU A 13 -3.57 -6.14 -1.75
N ILE A 14 -2.50 -5.36 -1.53
CA ILE A 14 -2.43 -3.96 -1.93
C ILE A 14 -2.51 -3.83 -3.46
N CYS A 15 -1.81 -4.71 -4.20
CA CYS A 15 -1.88 -4.75 -5.66
C CYS A 15 -3.31 -5.05 -6.15
N GLN A 16 -4.04 -5.95 -5.50
CA GLN A 16 -5.44 -6.22 -5.83
C GLN A 16 -6.35 -5.02 -5.56
N MET A 17 -6.12 -4.28 -4.46
CA MET A 17 -6.87 -3.04 -4.16
C MET A 17 -6.60 -1.97 -5.20
N LEU A 18 -5.34 -1.77 -5.60
CA LEU A 18 -4.97 -0.85 -6.67
C LEU A 18 -5.70 -1.17 -7.99
N GLY A 19 -5.82 -2.45 -8.33
CA GLY A 19 -6.55 -2.88 -9.53
C GLY A 19 -8.06 -2.67 -9.44
N LYS A 20 -8.68 -3.07 -8.32
CA LYS A 20 -10.14 -3.05 -8.16
C LYS A 20 -10.71 -1.67 -7.85
N ASP A 21 -10.06 -0.95 -6.95
CA ASP A 21 -10.62 0.26 -6.34
C ASP A 21 -10.02 1.54 -6.94
N PHE A 22 -8.78 1.46 -7.45
CA PHE A 22 -8.06 2.60 -8.03
C PHE A 22 -7.87 2.49 -9.56
N ASN A 23 -8.37 1.42 -10.18
CA ASN A 23 -8.35 1.20 -11.63
C ASN A 23 -6.92 1.23 -12.22
N VAL A 24 -5.93 0.79 -11.45
CA VAL A 24 -4.57 0.53 -11.94
C VAL A 24 -4.61 -0.76 -12.76
N LYS A 25 -4.51 -0.64 -14.08
CA LYS A 25 -4.72 -1.77 -15.00
C LYS A 25 -3.46 -2.58 -15.29
N ASP A 26 -2.29 -2.00 -15.01
CA ASP A 26 -1.01 -2.62 -15.31
C ASP A 26 -0.63 -3.65 -14.25
N GLU A 27 0.04 -4.71 -14.69
CA GLU A 27 0.59 -5.73 -13.81
C GLU A 27 1.71 -5.11 -12.94
N ILE A 28 1.57 -5.23 -11.62
CA ILE A 28 2.52 -4.68 -10.66
C ILE A 28 3.58 -5.74 -10.35
N THR A 29 4.61 -5.80 -11.21
CA THR A 29 5.78 -6.65 -11.01
C THR A 29 6.66 -6.15 -9.85
N GLU A 30 7.59 -6.98 -9.37
CA GLU A 30 8.45 -6.67 -8.22
C GLU A 30 9.23 -5.34 -8.38
N ASP A 31 9.69 -5.03 -9.60
CA ASP A 31 10.38 -3.76 -9.89
C ASP A 31 9.44 -2.54 -9.82
N LYS A 32 8.14 -2.73 -10.05
CA LYS A 32 7.13 -1.67 -9.98
C LYS A 32 6.67 -1.37 -8.56
N GLN A 33 6.83 -2.31 -7.63
CA GLN A 33 6.43 -2.13 -6.22
C GLN A 33 7.19 -0.99 -5.53
N LYS A 34 8.39 -0.65 -6.04
CA LYS A 34 9.26 0.44 -5.58
C LYS A 34 9.03 1.76 -6.30
N LEU A 35 8.16 1.79 -7.32
CA LEU A 35 7.87 3.01 -8.05
C LEU A 35 6.84 3.86 -7.31
N PRO A 36 6.94 5.19 -7.40
CA PRO A 36 5.93 6.07 -6.83
C PRO A 36 4.56 5.79 -7.43
N LEU A 37 3.55 5.61 -6.60
CA LEU A 37 2.14 5.44 -7.01
C LEU A 37 1.58 6.69 -7.70
N THR A 38 2.24 7.84 -7.56
CA THR A 38 1.94 9.06 -8.34
C THR A 38 2.66 9.14 -9.67
N SER A 39 3.51 8.17 -9.99
CA SER A 39 4.18 8.14 -11.29
C SER A 39 3.17 7.91 -12.41
N PHE A 40 3.57 8.21 -13.66
CA PHE A 40 2.74 7.99 -14.83
C PHE A 40 2.23 6.55 -14.98
N PHE A 41 2.97 5.56 -14.45
CA PHE A 41 2.59 4.15 -14.48
C PHE A 41 1.31 3.88 -13.68
N PHE A 42 1.22 4.42 -12.48
CA PHE A 42 0.08 4.18 -11.58
C PHE A 42 -0.99 5.27 -11.68
N GLY A 43 -0.57 6.52 -11.90
CA GLY A 43 -1.45 7.66 -12.15
C GLY A 43 -2.26 8.14 -10.95
N LEU A 44 -1.96 7.71 -9.72
CA LEU A 44 -2.69 8.19 -8.55
C LEU A 44 -2.34 9.65 -8.26
N ASN A 45 -3.35 10.46 -7.96
CA ASN A 45 -3.13 11.77 -7.36
C ASN A 45 -2.97 11.68 -5.84
N ALA A 46 -2.61 12.80 -5.20
CA ALA A 46 -2.41 12.84 -3.76
C ALA A 46 -3.65 12.41 -2.95
N ALA A 47 -4.86 12.79 -3.37
CA ALA A 47 -6.09 12.41 -2.68
C ALA A 47 -6.33 10.89 -2.77
N GLN A 48 -6.07 10.28 -3.92
CA GLN A 48 -6.18 8.84 -4.12
C GLN A 48 -5.14 8.07 -3.30
N LEU A 49 -3.93 8.60 -3.15
CA LEU A 49 -2.92 8.03 -2.25
C LEU A 49 -3.40 7.97 -0.79
N TYR A 50 -4.02 9.05 -0.30
CA TYR A 50 -4.62 9.03 1.05
C TYR A 50 -5.82 8.09 1.14
N GLN A 51 -6.65 8.00 0.10
CA GLN A 51 -7.75 7.04 0.05
C GLN A 51 -7.26 5.59 0.10
N LEU A 52 -6.16 5.28 -0.58
CA LEU A 52 -5.53 3.95 -0.50
C LEU A 52 -5.07 3.65 0.92
N LEU A 53 -4.45 4.63 1.58
CA LEU A 53 -3.99 4.47 2.97
C LEU A 53 -5.18 4.16 3.91
N MET A 54 -6.27 4.92 3.82
CA MET A 54 -7.48 4.68 4.61
C MET A 54 -8.11 3.31 4.33
N ALA A 55 -8.14 2.88 3.06
CA ALA A 55 -8.67 1.57 2.70
C ALA A 55 -7.81 0.42 3.26
N VAL A 56 -6.49 0.62 3.32
CA VAL A 56 -5.56 -0.34 3.93
C VAL A 56 -5.74 -0.39 5.45
N GLU A 57 -5.87 0.76 6.11
CA GLU A 57 -6.18 0.85 7.55
C GLU A 57 -7.47 0.10 7.91
N GLU A 58 -8.54 0.34 7.15
CA GLU A 58 -9.83 -0.34 7.33
C GLU A 58 -9.70 -1.86 7.14
N LYS A 59 -8.99 -2.28 6.09
CA LYS A 59 -8.82 -3.70 5.76
C LYS A 59 -8.10 -4.50 6.84
N TYR A 60 -7.01 -3.95 7.37
CA TYR A 60 -6.21 -4.63 8.40
C TYR A 60 -6.64 -4.28 9.82
N ASN A 61 -7.63 -3.40 9.99
CA ASN A 61 -8.08 -2.87 11.29
C ASN A 61 -6.90 -2.29 12.10
N ILE A 62 -6.09 -1.48 11.43
CA ILE A 62 -4.92 -0.78 11.99
C ILE A 62 -5.08 0.73 11.81
N TYR A 63 -4.25 1.50 12.50
CA TYR A 63 -4.19 2.96 12.38
C TYR A 63 -2.74 3.41 12.28
N PHE A 64 -2.40 4.16 11.24
CA PHE A 64 -1.04 4.67 11.06
C PHE A 64 -0.88 6.02 11.74
N ALA A 65 0.06 6.10 12.68
CA ALA A 65 0.43 7.39 13.26
C ALA A 65 1.19 8.24 12.23
N VAL A 66 0.97 9.56 12.25
CA VAL A 66 1.65 10.50 11.35
C VAL A 66 3.18 10.34 11.39
N SER A 67 3.75 10.13 12.57
CA SER A 67 5.19 9.91 12.74
C SER A 67 5.70 8.63 12.07
N GLU A 68 4.87 7.60 11.93
CA GLU A 68 5.24 6.36 11.26
C GLU A 68 5.24 6.54 9.75
N ILE A 69 4.26 7.28 9.23
CA ILE A 69 4.16 7.64 7.82
C ILE A 69 5.36 8.51 7.42
N GLU A 70 5.71 9.52 8.23
CA GLU A 70 6.87 10.39 7.98
C GLU A 70 8.19 9.60 7.97
N LYS A 71 8.30 8.55 8.79
CA LYS A 71 9.51 7.74 8.92
C LYS A 71 9.65 6.69 7.81
N ASN A 72 8.55 6.05 7.42
CA ASN A 72 8.59 4.87 6.54
C ASN A 72 8.13 5.15 5.10
N GLY A 73 7.44 6.27 4.86
CA GLY A 73 6.81 6.58 3.59
C GLY A 73 5.54 5.77 3.32
N PHE A 74 4.79 6.17 2.31
CA PHE A 74 3.59 5.47 1.80
C PHE A 74 3.39 5.72 0.30
N GLY A 75 4.44 6.18 -0.40
CA GLY A 75 4.39 6.57 -1.80
C GLY A 75 4.51 5.38 -2.74
N THR A 76 4.90 4.20 -2.25
CA THR A 76 5.09 2.98 -3.04
C THR A 76 4.35 1.80 -2.41
N VAL A 77 4.11 0.73 -3.18
CA VAL A 77 3.48 -0.49 -2.67
C VAL A 77 4.32 -1.10 -1.55
N GLU A 78 5.64 -1.15 -1.72
CA GLU A 78 6.55 -1.71 -0.71
C GLU A 78 6.51 -0.93 0.61
N GLU A 79 6.45 0.41 0.54
CA GLU A 79 6.36 1.26 1.73
C GLU A 79 5.04 1.03 2.48
N ILE A 80 3.92 0.97 1.78
CA ILE A 80 2.60 0.70 2.38
C ILE A 80 2.59 -0.70 3.00
N ALA A 81 3.08 -1.72 2.29
CA ALA A 81 3.15 -3.07 2.81
C ALA A 81 4.02 -3.16 4.08
N ARG A 82 5.12 -2.41 4.13
CA ARG A 82 5.98 -2.32 5.31
C ARG A 82 5.26 -1.66 6.49
N LEU A 83 4.52 -0.58 6.24
CA LEU A 83 3.70 0.08 7.27
C LEU A 83 2.68 -0.89 7.88
N VAL A 84 1.97 -1.63 7.04
CA VAL A 84 1.04 -2.68 7.49
C VAL A 84 1.77 -3.72 8.33
N HIS A 85 2.87 -4.27 7.82
CA HIS A 85 3.60 -5.33 8.50
C HIS A 85 4.14 -4.92 9.87
N LEU A 86 4.49 -3.65 10.06
CA LEU A 86 4.92 -3.12 11.37
C LEU A 86 3.78 -2.95 12.38
N ASN A 87 2.53 -2.96 11.93
CA ASN A 87 1.33 -2.68 12.73
C ASN A 87 0.43 -3.91 12.97
N LEU A 88 0.84 -5.09 12.47
CA LEU A 88 0.19 -6.39 12.68
C LEU A 88 0.88 -7.19 13.79
#